data_AF-A0A929I1H0-F1
#
_entry.id   AF-A0A929I1H0-F1
#
_cell.length_a   1.000
_cell.length_b   1.000
_cell.length_c   1.000
_cell.angle_alpha   90.00
_cell.angle_beta   90.00
_cell.angle_gamma   90.00
#
_symmetry.space_group_name_H-M   'P 1'
#
loop_
_entity.id
_entity.type
_entity.pdbx_description
1 polymer ?
#
loop_
_entity_poly.entity_id
_entity_poly.type
_entity_poly.pdbx_seq_one_letter_code
_entity_poly.pdbx_strand_id
1 'polypeptide(L)'
;KRIDRKGRVVALEILIANPAVRNLIREGKTHQIPSMIQTGKKYGMILLDDSIMDLYTKGMVSAEESYAKANDKGRFRPLLKTPPSDFTEA
;
A
#
# COMPACT_ATOMS: atom_id res chain seq x y z
N LYS A 1 -7.39 -12.10 -1.58
CA LYS A 1 -8.70 -12.64 -1.13
C LYS A 1 -8.79 -12.52 0.39
N ARG A 2 -10.00 -12.51 0.97
CA ARG A 2 -10.15 -12.56 2.43
C ARG A 2 -9.82 -13.95 2.97
N ILE A 3 -9.21 -14.01 4.15
CA ILE A 3 -8.94 -15.28 4.87
C ILE A 3 -9.84 -15.48 6.09
N ASP A 4 -10.41 -14.40 6.61
CA ASP A 4 -11.30 -14.42 7.78
C ASP A 4 -12.72 -14.90 7.42
N ARG A 5 -13.19 -14.58 6.20
CA ARG A 5 -14.48 -15.00 5.67
C ARG A 5 -14.46 -15.06 4.15
N LYS A 6 -15.41 -15.79 3.56
CA LYS A 6 -15.57 -15.87 2.10
C LYS A 6 -15.86 -14.47 1.52
N GLY A 7 -15.03 -14.02 0.59
CA GLY A 7 -15.24 -12.78 -0.14
C GLY A 7 -13.95 -12.00 -0.47
N ARG A 8 -14.12 -10.72 -0.77
CA ARG A 8 -13.06 -9.75 -1.03
C ARG A 8 -13.15 -8.59 -0.05
N VAL A 9 -12.03 -7.92 0.17
CA VAL A 9 -11.94 -6.67 0.92
C VAL A 9 -11.16 -5.67 0.07
N VAL A 10 -11.51 -4.39 0.17
CA VAL A 10 -10.87 -3.34 -0.61
C VAL A 10 -9.69 -2.77 0.19
N ALA A 11 -8.54 -2.66 -0.46
CA ALA A 11 -7.44 -1.80 -0.02
C ALA A 11 -7.49 -0.53 -0.88
N LEU A 12 -7.30 0.63 -0.27
CA LEU A 12 -7.45 1.92 -0.95
C LEU A 12 -6.18 2.77 -0.78
N GLU A 13 -5.78 3.39 -1.88
CA GLU A 13 -4.90 4.55 -1.86
C GLU A 13 -5.77 5.80 -2.01
N ILE A 14 -5.52 6.80 -1.16
CA ILE A 14 -6.29 8.04 -1.13
C ILE A 14 -5.30 9.20 -1.20
N LEU A 15 -5.40 9.97 -2.29
CA LEU A 15 -4.69 11.23 -2.48
C LEU A 15 -5.72 12.37 -2.53
N ILE A 16 -5.59 13.32 -1.60
CA ILE A 16 -6.39 14.55 -1.65
C ILE A 16 -5.58 15.63 -2.36
N ALA A 17 -6.13 16.20 -3.42
CA ALA A 17 -5.48 17.25 -4.19
C ALA A 17 -5.45 18.58 -3.40
N ASN A 18 -4.61 18.71 -2.39
CA ASN A 18 -4.41 19.99 -1.69
C ASN A 18 -3.53 20.94 -2.53
N PRO A 19 -3.36 22.22 -2.14
CA PRO A 19 -2.52 23.16 -2.91
C PRO A 19 -1.10 22.64 -3.17
N ALA A 20 -0.45 22.00 -2.19
CA ALA A 20 0.89 21.44 -2.35
C ALA A 20 0.94 20.31 -3.39
N VAL A 21 0.03 19.34 -3.33
CA VAL A 21 -0.08 18.25 -4.32
C VAL A 21 -0.33 18.81 -5.72
N ARG A 22 -1.24 19.79 -5.85
CA ARG A 22 -1.51 20.43 -7.15
C ARG A 22 -0.27 21.14 -7.71
N ASN A 23 0.54 21.77 -6.86
CA ASN A 23 1.81 22.40 -7.26
C ASN A 23 2.78 21.33 -7.79
N LEU A 24 2.96 20.22 -7.06
CA LEU A 24 3.82 19.12 -7.51
C LEU A 24 3.42 18.56 -8.87
N ILE A 25 2.11 18.42 -9.12
CA ILE A 25 1.59 17.96 -10.42
C ILE A 25 1.95 18.97 -11.53
N ARG A 26 1.74 20.28 -11.30
CA ARG A 26 2.07 21.31 -12.30
C ARG A 26 3.56 21.39 -12.62
N GLU A 27 4.41 21.13 -11.63
CA GLU A 27 5.87 21.15 -11.76
C GLU A 27 6.46 19.80 -12.24
N GLY A 28 5.63 18.78 -12.50
CA GLY A 28 6.10 17.45 -12.89
C GLY A 28 6.84 16.68 -11.79
N LYS A 29 6.77 17.13 -10.54
CA LYS A 29 7.44 16.52 -9.37
C LYS A 29 6.60 15.40 -8.76
N THR A 30 6.02 14.54 -9.59
CA THR A 30 5.09 13.47 -9.16
C THR A 30 5.75 12.44 -8.25
N HIS A 31 7.06 12.23 -8.35
CA HIS A 31 7.83 11.36 -7.46
C HIS A 31 7.77 11.77 -5.98
N GLN A 32 7.39 13.02 -5.67
CA GLN A 32 7.23 13.51 -4.29
C GLN A 32 5.82 13.25 -3.72
N ILE A 33 4.86 12.84 -4.55
CA ILE A 33 3.46 12.61 -4.13
C ILE A 33 3.35 11.54 -3.04
N PRO A 34 4.09 10.41 -3.05
CA PRO A 34 4.01 9.43 -1.95
C PRO A 34 4.32 10.04 -0.58
N SER A 35 5.34 10.90 -0.48
CA SER A 35 5.67 11.63 0.76
C SER A 35 4.56 12.60 1.18
N MET A 36 3.86 13.21 0.20
CA MET A 36 2.68 14.03 0.48
C MET A 36 1.51 13.22 1.02
N ILE A 37 1.28 12.01 0.52
CA ILE A 37 0.24 11.11 1.04
C ILE A 37 0.56 10.73 2.50
N GLN A 38 1.82 10.38 2.79
CA GLN A 38 2.27 10.02 4.14
C GLN A 38 2.06 11.15 5.16
N THR A 39 2.44 12.38 4.79
CA THR A 39 2.26 13.56 5.65
C THR A 39 0.80 14.06 5.67
N GLY A 40 0.01 13.66 4.67
CA GLY A 40 -1.40 14.00 4.50
C GLY A 40 -2.39 13.16 5.30
N LYS A 41 -1.94 12.25 6.18
CA LYS A 41 -2.81 11.36 6.98
C LYS A 41 -3.93 12.09 7.73
N LYS A 42 -3.65 13.27 8.29
CA LYS A 42 -4.65 14.12 8.97
C LYS A 42 -5.79 14.61 8.06
N TYR A 43 -5.58 14.59 6.74
CA TYR A 43 -6.58 14.92 5.73
C TYR A 43 -7.25 13.67 5.13
N GLY A 44 -7.04 12.49 5.73
CA GLY A 44 -7.57 11.22 5.24
C GLY A 44 -6.80 10.61 4.07
N MET A 45 -5.59 11.10 3.77
CA MET A 45 -4.73 10.47 2.76
C MET A 45 -4.13 9.16 3.29
N ILE A 46 -4.01 8.15 2.43
CA ILE A 46 -3.54 6.81 2.78
C ILE A 46 -2.76 6.24 1.59
N LEU A 47 -1.57 5.68 1.83
CA LEU A 47 -0.84 4.91 0.81
C LEU A 47 -1.45 3.52 0.64
N LEU A 48 -1.39 2.95 -0.56
CA LEU A 48 -1.88 1.60 -0.81
C LEU A 48 -1.28 0.57 0.16
N ASP A 49 0.05 0.59 0.33
CA ASP A 49 0.75 -0.36 1.20
C ASP A 49 0.39 -0.17 2.68
N ASP A 50 0.07 1.06 3.11
CA ASP A 50 -0.46 1.28 4.47
C ASP A 50 -1.85 0.65 4.63
N SER A 51 -2.72 0.77 3.62
CA SER A 51 -4.03 0.13 3.62
C SER A 51 -3.93 -1.40 3.61
N ILE A 52 -3.02 -1.98 2.82
CA ILE A 52 -2.77 -3.42 2.80
C ILE A 52 -2.26 -3.90 4.17
N MET A 53 -1.30 -3.18 4.76
CA MET A 53 -0.74 -3.53 6.07
C MET A 53 -1.80 -3.50 7.18
N ASP A 54 -2.71 -2.53 7.16
CA ASP A 54 -3.84 -2.47 8.10
C ASP A 54 -4.77 -3.69 7.95
N LEU A 55 -5.11 -4.08 6.72
CA LEU A 55 -5.93 -5.27 6.45
C LEU A 55 -5.25 -6.57 6.90
N TYR A 56 -3.93 -6.67 6.70
CA TYR A 56 -3.11 -7.80 7.19
C TYR A 56 -3.12 -7.85 8.72
N THR A 57 -2.86 -6.71 9.36
CA THR A 57 -2.81 -6.59 10.83
C THR A 57 -4.17 -6.95 11.47
N LYS A 58 -5.27 -6.63 10.78
CA LYS A 58 -6.64 -7.04 11.16
C LYS A 58 -6.96 -8.52 10.88
N GLY A 59 -6.01 -9.28 10.34
CA GLY A 59 -6.20 -10.70 9.99
C GLY A 59 -7.15 -10.94 8.82
N MET A 60 -7.45 -9.93 8.00
CA MET A 60 -8.42 -10.06 6.92
C MET A 60 -7.80 -10.66 5.64
N VAL A 61 -6.50 -10.48 5.44
CA VAL A 61 -5.75 -10.98 4.27
C VAL A 61 -4.48 -11.70 4.72
N SER A 62 -3.97 -12.64 3.91
CA SER A 62 -2.74 -13.36 4.23
C SER A 62 -1.49 -12.53 3.91
N ALA A 63 -0.34 -12.97 4.43
CA ALA A 63 0.95 -12.37 4.12
C ALA A 63 1.28 -12.51 2.62
N GLU A 64 0.96 -13.65 2.01
CA GLU A 64 1.17 -13.94 0.59
C GLU A 64 0.35 -13.01 -0.29
N GLU A 65 -0.93 -12.79 0.06
CA GLU A 65 -1.77 -11.85 -0.68
C GLU A 65 -1.26 -10.41 -0.52
N SER A 66 -0.84 -10.05 0.70
CA SER A 66 -0.30 -8.72 0.99
C SER A 66 0.97 -8.46 0.18
N TYR A 67 1.92 -9.39 0.21
CA TYR A 67 3.14 -9.33 -0.61
C TYR A 67 2.83 -9.27 -2.10
N ALA A 68 1.94 -10.13 -2.61
CA ALA A 68 1.60 -10.17 -4.03
C ALA A 68 0.97 -8.86 -4.53
N LYS A 69 0.23 -8.13 -3.68
CA LYS A 69 -0.49 -6.90 -4.06
C LYS A 69 0.20 -5.59 -3.67
N ALA A 70 1.21 -5.64 -2.81
CA ALA A 70 1.97 -4.46 -2.40
C ALA A 70 2.81 -3.87 -3.54
N ASN A 71 3.04 -2.56 -3.48
CA ASN A 71 3.99 -1.85 -4.34
C ASN A 71 5.43 -2.07 -3.82
N ASP A 72 5.68 -1.78 -2.54
CA ASP A 72 6.96 -2.10 -1.88
C ASP A 72 6.94 -3.54 -1.35
N LYS A 73 7.48 -4.47 -2.15
CA LYS A 73 7.60 -5.89 -1.79
C LYS A 73 8.46 -6.10 -0.54
N GLY A 74 9.51 -5.29 -0.37
CA GLY A 74 10.46 -5.40 0.74
C GLY A 74 9.76 -5.22 2.09
N ARG A 75 8.74 -4.36 2.15
CA ARG A 75 7.94 -4.11 3.35
C ARG A 75 7.11 -5.32 3.81
N PHE A 76 6.73 -6.22 2.89
CA PHE A 76 5.89 -7.39 3.20
C PHE A 76 6.67 -8.71 3.15
N ARG A 77 7.87 -8.72 2.56
CA ARG A 77 8.74 -9.90 2.47
C ARG A 77 9.02 -10.58 3.82
N PRO A 78 9.26 -9.86 4.94
CA PRO A 78 9.48 -10.46 6.26
C PRO A 78 8.24 -11.15 6.84
N LEU A 79 7.04 -10.86 6.31
CA LEU A 79 5.78 -11.46 6.79
C LEU A 79 5.55 -12.86 6.19
N LEU A 80 6.27 -13.21 5.12
CA LEU A 80 6.14 -14.50 4.46
C LEU A 80 6.85 -15.59 5.27
N LYS A 81 6.17 -16.72 5.45
CA LYS A 81 6.76 -17.90 6.12
C LYS A 81 7.75 -18.66 5.24
N THR A 82 7.59 -18.54 3.93
CA THR A 82 8.43 -19.20 2.93
C THR A 82 8.93 -18.17 1.94
N PRO A 83 10.08 -18.40 1.28
CA PRO A 83 10.51 -17.55 0.19
C PRO A 83 9.42 -17.47 -0.88
N PRO A 84 9.14 -16.27 -1.42
CA PRO A 84 8.20 -16.13 -2.51
C PRO A 84 8.74 -16.91 -3.72
N SER A 85 7.84 -17.57 -4.44
CA SER A 85 8.17 -18.37 -5.62
C SER A 85 8.51 -17.55 -6.85
N ASP A 86 8.62 -16.21 -6.72
CA ASP A 86 8.81 -15.31 -7.84
C ASP A 86 10.31 -15.17 -8.17
N PHE A 87 10.65 -15.30 -9.46
CA PHE A 87 12.03 -15.40 -9.95
C PHE A 87 12.75 -14.04 -10.07
N THR A 88 12.11 -12.94 -9.68
CA THR A 88 12.60 -11.57 -9.90
C THR A 88 13.51 -11.04 -8.79
N GLU A 89 13.80 -11.82 -7.76
CA GLU A 89 14.81 -11.50 -6.74
C GLU A 89 15.95 -12.52 -6.80
N ALA A 90 16.84 -12.32 -7.77
CA ALA A 90 18.20 -12.86 -7.82
C ALA A 90 19.20 -11.72 -7.63
#